data_AF-A0A2D3RAX5-F1
#
_entry.id   AF-A0A2D3RAX5-F1
#
_cell.length_a   1.000
_cell.length_b   1.000
_cell.length_c   1.000
_cell.angle_alpha   90.00
_cell.angle_beta   90.00
_cell.angle_gamma   90.00
#
_symmetry.space_group_name_H-M   'P 1'
#
loop_
_entity.id
_entity.type
_entity.pdbx_description
1 polymer ?
#
loop_
_entity_poly.entity_id
_entity_poly.type
_entity_poly.pdbx_seq_one_letter_code
_entity_poly.pdbx_strand_id
1 'polypeptide(L)'
;MVAGYMLLQAAVLATAPDAGSDIADLLSGTFSNEEQVYFEKDAGRAAPPWLSLRISRNKDGLTLEPIDAYGETIGATKPVVISAGAARSTVRVGSCSRYFERTGEGWRYGAVQNRMACKQDYQIIAVNPDGVQLRLNDGSETILKRARPVQCWAAIPKAEPKADGSTDWVFAGDLALHDQGGRARVGGGDSGAEAVTLRMRAVHWPAPSRNRPSMVLYVHKQDPDRAESYSWADIDASRVGLNLRWMQASCTISGAERPSGPGAD
;
A
#
# COMPACT_ATOMS: atom_id res chain seq x y z
N MET A 1 18.99 -64.62 -21.68
CA MET A 1 19.38 -63.21 -21.90
C MET A 1 18.25 -62.33 -21.39
N VAL A 2 18.43 -61.65 -20.26
CA VAL A 2 17.47 -60.67 -19.74
C VAL A 2 18.20 -59.33 -19.70
N ALA A 3 17.73 -58.37 -20.48
CA ALA A 3 18.29 -57.03 -20.58
C ALA A 3 17.70 -56.17 -19.43
N GLY A 4 18.58 -55.67 -18.56
CA GLY A 4 18.22 -54.73 -17.50
C GLY A 4 18.21 -53.30 -18.01
N TYR A 5 17.10 -52.59 -17.84
CA TYR A 5 17.00 -51.15 -18.01
C TYR A 5 17.33 -50.45 -16.69
N MET A 6 18.44 -49.72 -16.64
CA MET A 6 18.73 -48.75 -15.59
C MET A 6 18.01 -47.44 -15.92
N LEU A 7 17.05 -47.04 -15.09
CA LEU A 7 16.44 -45.72 -15.10
C LEU A 7 17.34 -44.75 -14.32
N LEU A 8 18.00 -43.84 -15.04
CA LEU A 8 18.69 -42.69 -14.47
C LEU A 8 17.61 -41.66 -14.05
N GLN A 9 17.42 -41.44 -12.75
CA GLN A 9 16.63 -40.31 -12.27
C GLN A 9 17.51 -39.05 -12.32
N ALA A 10 17.21 -38.15 -13.25
CA ALA A 10 17.74 -36.79 -13.24
C ALA A 10 17.05 -36.02 -12.10
N ALA A 11 17.80 -35.73 -11.04
CA ALA A 11 17.34 -34.81 -10.00
C ALA A 11 17.25 -33.40 -10.61
N VAL A 12 16.03 -32.90 -10.81
CA VAL A 12 15.79 -31.50 -11.12
C VAL A 12 16.08 -30.72 -9.84
N LEU A 13 17.24 -30.05 -9.81
CA LEU A 13 17.52 -29.02 -8.81
C LEU A 13 16.52 -27.89 -9.04
N ALA A 14 15.46 -27.86 -8.24
CA ALA A 14 14.63 -26.67 -8.12
C ALA A 14 15.53 -25.56 -7.57
N THR A 15 15.86 -24.58 -8.40
CA THR A 15 16.44 -23.32 -7.96
C THR A 15 15.48 -22.73 -6.93
N ALA A 16 15.91 -22.64 -5.67
CA ALA A 16 15.16 -21.92 -4.65
C ALA A 16 14.86 -20.50 -5.19
N PRO A 17 13.64 -19.97 -4.97
CA PRO A 17 13.33 -18.60 -5.35
C PRO A 17 14.37 -17.69 -4.70
N ASP A 18 14.80 -16.67 -5.45
CA ASP A 18 15.86 -15.73 -5.08
C ASP A 18 15.70 -15.29 -3.61
N ALA A 19 16.44 -15.95 -2.73
CA ALA A 19 16.40 -15.73 -1.30
C ALA A 19 17.18 -14.45 -1.01
N GLY A 20 16.66 -13.30 -1.41
CA GLY A 20 17.58 -12.24 -1.78
C GLY A 20 17.25 -10.78 -1.52
N SER A 21 15.99 -10.33 -1.46
CA SER A 21 15.76 -8.87 -1.43
C SER A 21 16.43 -8.22 -0.20
N ASP A 22 17.24 -7.19 -0.49
CA ASP A 22 17.88 -6.38 0.53
C ASP A 22 16.79 -5.80 1.42
N ILE A 23 17.00 -5.83 2.74
CA ILE A 23 16.07 -5.24 3.70
C ILE A 23 15.83 -3.75 3.40
N ALA A 24 16.80 -3.05 2.80
CA ALA A 24 16.63 -1.66 2.36
C ALA A 24 15.59 -1.51 1.24
N ASP A 25 15.56 -2.45 0.29
CA ASP A 25 14.62 -2.43 -0.81
C ASP A 25 13.24 -2.85 -0.35
N LEU A 26 13.16 -3.84 0.56
CA LEU A 26 11.91 -4.20 1.21
C LEU A 26 11.40 -3.11 2.16
N LEU A 27 12.26 -2.31 2.80
CA LEU A 27 11.79 -1.22 3.64
C LEU A 27 11.29 -0.05 2.82
N SER A 28 11.80 0.18 1.61
CA SER A 28 11.38 1.31 0.78
C SER A 28 9.95 1.12 0.28
N GLY A 29 9.08 2.12 0.41
CA GLY A 29 7.70 2.09 -0.06
C GLY A 29 6.71 2.83 0.83
N THR A 30 5.43 2.77 0.46
CA THR A 30 4.31 3.21 1.32
C THR A 30 3.63 2.00 1.93
N PHE A 31 3.25 2.07 3.21
CA PHE A 31 2.65 0.97 3.95
C PHE A 31 1.48 1.47 4.79
N SER A 32 0.38 0.72 4.85
CA SER A 32 -0.77 1.08 5.70
C SER A 32 -1.48 -0.15 6.26
N ASN A 33 -2.06 -0.02 7.46
CA ASN A 33 -2.91 -1.03 8.08
C ASN A 33 -4.42 -0.78 7.88
N GLU A 34 -4.80 0.07 6.91
CA GLU A 34 -6.19 0.43 6.64
C GLU A 34 -7.15 -0.78 6.63
N GLU A 35 -6.78 -1.84 5.92
CA GLU A 35 -7.62 -3.01 5.79
C GLU A 35 -7.81 -3.75 7.12
N GLN A 36 -6.75 -3.88 7.92
CA GLN A 36 -6.84 -4.48 9.25
C GLN A 36 -7.78 -3.65 10.13
N VAL A 37 -7.60 -2.33 10.17
CA VAL A 37 -8.45 -1.43 10.97
C VAL A 37 -9.91 -1.54 10.57
N TYR A 38 -10.19 -1.60 9.25
CA TYR A 38 -11.55 -1.76 8.73
C TYR A 38 -12.18 -3.08 9.17
N PHE A 39 -11.52 -4.21 8.95
CA PHE A 39 -12.11 -5.53 9.24
C PHE A 39 -12.18 -5.84 10.73
N GLU A 40 -11.28 -5.32 11.56
CA GLU A 40 -11.43 -5.42 13.02
C GLU A 40 -12.69 -4.68 13.49
N LYS A 41 -12.93 -3.46 12.99
CA LYS A 41 -14.14 -2.69 13.30
C LYS A 41 -15.41 -3.39 12.81
N ASP A 42 -15.41 -3.87 11.56
CA ASP A 42 -16.55 -4.59 10.96
C ASP A 42 -16.89 -5.88 11.72
N ALA A 43 -15.86 -6.58 12.22
CA ALA A 43 -16.02 -7.75 13.08
C ALA A 43 -16.41 -7.42 14.53
N GLY A 44 -16.59 -6.15 14.90
CA GLY A 44 -16.89 -5.71 16.27
C GLY A 44 -15.74 -5.92 17.25
N ARG A 45 -14.50 -6.04 16.76
CA ARG A 45 -13.29 -6.22 17.56
C ARG A 45 -12.54 -4.90 17.76
N ALA A 46 -11.65 -4.86 18.75
CA ALA A 46 -10.79 -3.72 18.98
C ALA A 46 -9.75 -3.61 17.85
N ALA A 47 -9.89 -2.60 17.01
CA ALA A 47 -8.93 -2.31 15.95
C ALA A 47 -7.65 -1.66 16.52
N PRO A 48 -6.46 -1.96 15.96
CA PRO A 48 -5.26 -1.18 16.25
C PRO A 48 -5.44 0.27 15.80
N PRO A 49 -4.62 1.22 16.30
CA PRO A 49 -4.54 2.56 15.73
C PRO A 49 -4.27 2.50 14.23
N TRP A 50 -4.92 3.38 13.47
CA TRP A 50 -4.63 3.52 12.05
C TRP A 50 -3.24 4.13 11.86
N LEU A 51 -2.44 3.49 11.00
CA LEU A 51 -1.08 3.89 10.69
C LEU A 51 -0.87 3.82 9.18
N SER A 52 -0.20 4.85 8.65
CA SER A 52 0.38 4.86 7.32
C SER A 52 1.77 5.45 7.36
N LEU A 53 2.72 4.76 6.75
CA LEU A 53 4.15 5.09 6.76
C LEU A 53 4.66 5.15 5.33
N ARG A 54 5.46 6.16 5.03
CA ARG A 54 6.28 6.23 3.83
C ARG A 54 7.74 6.08 4.21
N ILE A 55 8.44 5.13 3.60
CA ILE A 55 9.88 4.98 3.73
C ILE A 55 10.50 5.26 2.37
N SER A 56 11.21 6.36 2.27
CA SER A 56 11.75 6.88 1.00
C SER A 56 13.27 6.80 0.97
N ARG A 57 13.83 6.46 -0.19
CA ARG A 57 15.27 6.54 -0.45
C ARG A 57 15.63 7.94 -0.96
N ASN A 58 16.59 8.57 -0.32
CA ASN A 58 17.18 9.84 -0.73
C ASN A 58 18.71 9.72 -0.79
N LYS A 59 19.38 10.82 -1.16
CA LYS A 59 20.85 10.88 -1.28
C LYS A 59 21.60 10.59 0.04
N ASP A 60 20.95 10.81 1.18
CA ASP A 60 21.52 10.70 2.52
C ASP A 60 21.13 9.37 3.23
N GLY A 61 20.35 8.51 2.56
CA GLY A 61 19.90 7.22 3.07
C GLY A 61 18.38 7.03 2.95
N LEU A 62 17.81 6.29 3.90
CA LEU A 62 16.35 6.11 3.98
C LEU A 62 15.76 7.08 5.01
N THR A 63 14.54 7.56 4.76
CA THR A 63 13.75 8.34 5.72
C THR A 63 12.40 7.66 5.93
N LEU A 64 11.91 7.66 7.16
CA LEU A 64 10.59 7.19 7.54
C LEU A 64 9.71 8.38 7.91
N GLU A 65 8.57 8.48 7.25
CA GLU A 65 7.60 9.56 7.39
C GLU A 65 6.25 8.96 7.77
N PRO A 66 5.68 9.30 8.93
CA PRO A 66 4.26 9.07 9.15
C PRO A 66 3.46 9.95 8.18
N ILE A 67 2.50 9.35 7.48
CA ILE A 67 1.66 10.05 6.50
C ILE A 67 0.17 9.85 6.80
N ASP A 68 -0.66 10.80 6.40
CA ASP A 68 -2.10 10.69 6.49
C ASP A 68 -2.67 9.88 5.29
N ALA A 69 -4.00 9.77 5.22
CA ALA A 69 -4.66 9.02 4.16
C ALA A 69 -4.54 9.70 2.77
N TYR A 70 -4.14 10.97 2.71
CA TYR A 70 -3.90 11.75 1.49
C TYR A 70 -2.41 11.76 1.10
N GLY A 71 -1.55 11.13 1.90
CA GLY A 71 -0.12 11.04 1.66
C GLY A 71 0.68 12.25 2.15
N GLU A 72 0.07 13.14 2.94
CA GLU A 72 0.72 14.28 3.59
C GLU A 72 1.45 13.82 4.86
N THR A 73 2.65 14.36 5.10
CA THR A 73 3.46 14.00 6.27
C THR A 73 2.84 14.54 7.55
N ILE A 74 2.54 13.65 8.50
CA ILE A 74 1.95 13.98 9.81
C ILE A 74 2.90 13.62 10.95
N GLY A 75 3.82 14.53 11.24
CA GLY A 75 4.76 14.40 12.36
C GLY A 75 6.22 14.38 11.92
N ALA A 76 7.08 13.87 12.81
CA ALA A 76 8.51 13.94 12.60
C ALA A 76 9.03 12.86 11.64
N THR A 77 9.72 13.28 10.59
CA THR A 77 10.54 12.41 9.74
C THR A 77 11.70 11.84 10.54
N LYS A 78 11.94 10.52 10.46
CA LYS A 78 13.02 9.83 11.15
C LYS A 78 14.02 9.27 10.14
N PRO A 79 15.33 9.43 10.35
CA PRO A 79 16.31 8.75 9.51
C PRO A 79 16.26 7.24 9.76
N VAL A 80 16.41 6.47 8.69
CA VAL A 80 16.53 5.02 8.70
C VAL A 80 17.91 4.65 8.17
N VAL A 81 18.74 4.07 9.05
CA VAL A 81 20.09 3.62 8.71
C VAL A 81 20.14 2.12 8.75
N ILE A 82 20.59 1.51 7.66
CA ILE A 82 20.70 0.06 7.52
C ILE A 82 22.18 -0.28 7.44
N SER A 83 22.62 -1.18 8.30
CA SER A 83 23.91 -1.86 8.19
C SER A 83 23.62 -3.28 7.76
N ALA A 84 23.67 -3.51 6.45
CA ALA A 84 23.31 -4.79 5.85
C ALA A 84 24.40 -5.84 6.10
N GLY A 85 23.96 -7.06 6.39
CA GLY A 85 24.82 -8.24 6.45
C GLY A 85 24.08 -9.45 5.87
N ALA A 86 24.82 -10.47 5.42
CA ALA A 86 24.26 -11.58 4.66
C ALA A 86 23.14 -12.35 5.41
N ALA A 87 23.35 -12.64 6.70
CA ALA A 87 22.39 -13.35 7.54
C ALA A 87 21.69 -12.44 8.58
N ARG A 88 22.34 -11.33 8.92
CA ARG A 88 21.87 -10.39 9.95
C ARG A 88 22.12 -8.96 9.50
N SER A 89 21.09 -8.13 9.59
CA SER A 89 21.15 -6.70 9.31
C SER A 89 20.78 -5.91 10.56
N THR A 90 21.36 -4.72 10.70
CA THR A 90 20.92 -3.76 11.72
C THR A 90 20.08 -2.68 11.05
N VAL A 91 18.87 -2.45 11.55
CA VAL A 91 18.02 -1.33 11.13
C VAL A 91 17.94 -0.35 12.29
N ARG A 92 18.26 0.91 12.03
CA ARG A 92 18.16 1.99 13.00
C ARG A 92 17.16 3.04 12.54
N VAL A 93 16.06 3.20 13.28
CA VAL A 93 15.03 4.22 13.05
C VAL A 93 15.16 5.30 14.12
N GLY A 94 15.65 6.48 13.74
CA GLY A 94 16.03 7.54 14.69
C GLY A 94 17.16 7.07 15.62
N SER A 95 16.89 7.03 16.92
CA SER A 95 17.81 6.49 17.95
C SER A 95 17.62 4.99 18.21
N CYS A 96 16.56 4.37 17.70
CA CYS A 96 16.28 2.95 17.96
C CYS A 96 17.00 2.06 16.96
N SER A 97 17.98 1.29 17.40
CA SER A 97 18.68 0.30 16.59
C SER A 97 18.20 -1.10 16.90
N ARG A 98 18.08 -1.98 15.90
CA ARG A 98 17.50 -3.32 16.02
C ARG A 98 18.13 -4.33 15.06
N TYR A 99 18.25 -5.58 15.50
CA TYR A 99 18.80 -6.66 14.69
C TYR A 99 17.70 -7.44 13.99
N PHE A 100 17.89 -7.65 12.70
CA PHE A 100 17.02 -8.44 11.85
C PHE A 100 17.78 -9.64 11.32
N GLU A 101 17.17 -10.80 11.37
CA GLU A 101 17.68 -12.05 10.83
C GLU A 101 16.90 -12.40 9.57
N ARG A 102 17.61 -12.86 8.56
CA ARG A 102 16.99 -13.31 7.31
C ARG A 102 16.25 -14.63 7.54
N THR A 103 15.07 -14.73 6.95
CA THR A 103 14.18 -15.90 6.99
C THR A 103 13.69 -16.22 5.58
N GLY A 104 13.00 -17.35 5.39
CA GLY A 104 12.41 -17.70 4.09
C GLY A 104 11.31 -16.74 3.63
N GLU A 105 10.73 -15.96 4.55
CA GLU A 105 9.61 -15.03 4.28
C GLU A 105 10.07 -13.56 4.20
N GLY A 106 11.36 -13.28 4.36
CA GLY A 106 11.91 -11.92 4.46
C GLY A 106 12.81 -11.76 5.68
N TRP A 107 12.65 -10.66 6.42
CA TRP A 107 13.46 -10.34 7.59
C TRP A 107 12.62 -10.27 8.85
N ARG A 108 13.06 -10.90 9.93
CA ARG A 108 12.37 -10.88 11.22
C ARG A 108 13.29 -10.40 12.31
N TYR A 109 12.69 -9.97 13.40
CA TYR A 109 13.43 -9.62 14.60
C TYR A 109 14.33 -10.78 15.04
N GLY A 110 15.63 -10.51 15.22
CA GLY A 110 16.55 -11.51 15.74
C GLY A 110 16.21 -11.90 17.18
N ALA A 111 16.43 -13.16 17.56
CA ALA A 111 16.16 -13.62 18.92
C ALA A 111 17.03 -12.89 19.97
N VAL A 112 18.26 -12.51 19.57
CA VAL A 112 19.17 -11.71 20.39
C VAL A 112 19.11 -10.26 19.92
N GLN A 113 18.50 -9.39 20.72
CA GLN A 113 18.43 -7.96 20.45
C GLN A 113 19.50 -7.17 21.20
N ASN A 114 19.83 -5.98 20.68
CA ASN A 114 20.56 -5.02 21.48
C ASN A 114 19.69 -4.57 22.68
N ARG A 115 20.32 -4.33 23.83
CA ARG A 115 19.61 -3.94 25.06
C ARG A 115 19.19 -2.47 25.09
N MET A 116 19.26 -1.77 23.95
CA MET A 116 18.93 -0.36 23.88
C MET A 116 17.41 -0.18 24.05
N ALA A 117 17.02 0.62 25.04
CA ALA A 117 15.61 0.93 25.26
C ALA A 117 15.07 1.75 24.09
N CYS A 118 14.23 1.15 23.25
CA CYS A 118 13.48 1.89 22.24
C CYS A 118 12.14 2.29 22.81
N LYS A 119 12.06 3.55 23.24
CA LYS A 119 10.78 4.19 23.61
C LYS A 119 10.21 4.82 22.34
N GLN A 120 9.47 4.04 21.57
CA GLN A 120 8.79 4.46 20.34
C GLN A 120 7.34 3.97 20.40
N ASP A 121 6.43 4.67 19.72
CA ASP A 121 5.02 4.29 19.64
C ASP A 121 4.83 2.94 18.94
N TYR A 122 5.75 2.60 18.03
CA TYR A 122 5.84 1.31 17.38
C TYR A 122 7.29 0.94 17.07
N GLN A 123 7.54 -0.36 16.90
CA GLN A 123 8.80 -0.95 16.48
C GLN A 123 8.57 -1.86 15.28
N ILE A 124 9.38 -1.74 14.22
CA ILE A 124 9.36 -2.71 13.12
C ILE A 124 9.92 -4.03 13.66
N ILE A 125 9.16 -5.12 13.49
CA ILE A 125 9.53 -6.46 13.99
C ILE A 125 9.64 -7.49 12.87
N ALA A 126 9.06 -7.23 11.71
CA ALA A 126 9.27 -8.02 10.49
C ALA A 126 9.10 -7.15 9.24
N VAL A 127 9.79 -7.53 8.17
CA VAL A 127 9.77 -6.88 6.86
C VAL A 127 9.75 -7.97 5.81
N ASN A 128 8.78 -7.93 4.91
CA ASN A 128 8.64 -8.87 3.80
C ASN A 128 8.17 -8.15 2.52
N PRO A 129 8.06 -8.86 1.37
CA PRO A 129 7.55 -8.25 0.14
C PRO A 129 6.15 -7.64 0.31
N ASP A 130 5.29 -8.24 1.13
CA ASP A 130 3.89 -7.82 1.29
C ASP A 130 3.71 -6.65 2.26
N GLY A 131 4.70 -6.33 3.10
CA GLY A 131 4.58 -5.23 4.06
C GLY A 131 5.58 -5.27 5.22
N VAL A 132 5.21 -4.55 6.28
CA VAL A 132 5.94 -4.49 7.54
C VAL A 132 5.02 -4.86 8.70
N GLN A 133 5.54 -5.64 9.64
CA GLN A 133 4.87 -5.92 10.90
C GLN A 133 5.45 -5.00 11.97
N LEU A 134 4.55 -4.39 12.75
CA LEU A 134 4.90 -3.52 13.86
C LEU A 134 4.44 -4.12 15.18
N ARG A 135 5.23 -3.90 16.23
CA ARG A 135 4.79 -4.01 17.62
C ARG A 135 4.53 -2.61 18.18
N LEU A 136 3.36 -2.40 18.76
CA LEU A 136 2.94 -1.14 19.36
C LEU A 136 3.45 -1.02 20.80
N ASN A 137 3.36 0.18 21.36
CA ASN A 137 3.81 0.48 22.73
C ASN A 137 3.07 -0.30 23.83
N ASP A 138 1.83 -0.71 23.58
CA ASP A 138 1.01 -1.56 24.45
C ASP A 138 1.34 -3.06 24.30
N GLY A 139 2.27 -3.41 23.42
CA GLY A 139 2.69 -4.78 23.14
C GLY A 139 1.86 -5.50 22.07
N SER A 140 0.76 -4.91 21.60
CA SER A 140 -0.02 -5.45 20.49
C SER A 140 0.76 -5.37 19.17
N GLU A 141 0.31 -6.11 18.15
CA GLU A 141 0.97 -6.16 16.84
C GLU A 141 -0.02 -5.77 15.72
N THR A 142 0.49 -5.06 14.71
CA THR A 142 -0.27 -4.66 13.52
C THR A 142 0.56 -4.91 12.27
N ILE A 143 -0.11 -5.18 11.15
CA ILE A 143 0.54 -5.40 9.86
C ILE A 143 0.17 -4.24 8.95
N LEU A 144 1.18 -3.54 8.45
CA LEU A 144 1.00 -2.52 7.42
C LEU A 144 1.36 -3.15 6.08
N LYS A 145 0.37 -3.31 5.22
CA LYS A 145 0.56 -3.83 3.87
C LYS A 145 1.27 -2.81 3.01
N ARG A 146 2.17 -3.27 2.15
CA ARG A 146 2.79 -2.48 1.10
C ARG A 146 1.73 -1.99 0.13
N ALA A 147 1.76 -0.71 -0.16
CA ALA A 147 0.87 -0.10 -1.12
C ALA A 147 1.52 0.03 -2.50
N ARG A 148 0.73 -0.23 -3.53
CA ARG A 148 1.07 0.10 -4.92
C ARG A 148 0.67 1.54 -5.21
N PRO A 149 1.54 2.34 -5.85
CA PRO A 149 1.17 3.67 -6.31
C PRO A 149 0.02 3.61 -7.33
N VAL A 150 -0.84 4.62 -7.28
CA VAL A 150 -1.98 4.76 -8.18
C VAL A 150 -2.05 6.19 -8.68
N GLN A 151 -2.22 6.32 -9.99
CA GLN A 151 -2.46 7.60 -10.67
C GLN A 151 -3.89 7.64 -11.20
N CYS A 152 -4.65 8.66 -10.82
CA CYS A 152 -6.04 8.83 -11.27
C CYS A 152 -6.26 10.16 -11.96
N TRP A 153 -7.32 10.20 -12.76
CA TRP A 153 -7.99 11.42 -13.16
C TRP A 153 -9.47 11.38 -12.73
N ALA A 154 -10.07 12.55 -12.59
CA ALA A 154 -11.49 12.70 -12.30
C ALA A 154 -12.10 13.91 -13.01
N ALA A 155 -13.39 13.80 -13.35
CA ALA A 155 -14.22 14.88 -13.82
C ALA A 155 -15.49 14.97 -12.96
N ILE A 156 -15.78 16.15 -12.41
CA ILE A 156 -16.98 16.43 -11.60
C ILE A 156 -17.64 17.74 -12.04
N PRO A 157 -18.96 17.88 -11.94
CA PRO A 157 -19.69 19.05 -12.38
C PRO A 157 -19.48 20.21 -11.41
N LYS A 158 -19.42 21.42 -11.94
CA LYS A 158 -19.58 22.64 -11.15
C LYS A 158 -21.04 22.85 -10.78
N ALA A 159 -21.25 23.63 -9.72
CA ALA A 159 -22.58 24.06 -9.29
C ALA A 159 -23.23 24.98 -10.34
N GLU A 160 -22.45 25.87 -10.94
CA GLU A 160 -22.93 26.76 -11.99
C GLU A 160 -22.71 26.14 -13.38
N PRO A 161 -23.75 26.07 -14.22
CA PRO A 161 -23.60 25.66 -15.62
C PRO A 161 -22.91 26.75 -16.43
N LYS A 162 -22.51 26.42 -17.66
CA LYS A 162 -22.02 27.40 -18.62
C LYS A 162 -23.17 28.33 -19.07
N ALA A 163 -22.80 29.46 -19.68
CA ALA A 163 -23.77 30.43 -20.22
C ALA A 163 -24.73 29.83 -21.26
N ASP A 164 -24.33 28.78 -21.96
CA ASP A 164 -25.15 28.05 -22.94
C ASP A 164 -26.09 27.01 -22.30
N GLY A 165 -26.11 26.91 -20.97
CA GLY A 165 -26.91 25.95 -20.20
C GLY A 165 -26.31 24.54 -20.12
N SER A 166 -25.17 24.28 -20.75
CA SER A 166 -24.47 22.99 -20.63
C SER A 166 -23.75 22.86 -19.29
N THR A 167 -23.57 21.62 -18.82
CA THR A 167 -22.83 21.35 -17.58
C THR A 167 -21.37 21.81 -17.71
N ASP A 168 -20.91 22.62 -16.77
CA ASP A 168 -19.49 22.92 -16.62
C ASP A 168 -18.81 21.88 -15.72
N TRP A 169 -17.57 21.52 -16.05
CA TRP A 169 -16.87 20.43 -15.39
C TRP A 169 -15.52 20.91 -14.83
N VAL A 170 -15.19 20.46 -13.62
CA VAL A 170 -13.83 20.45 -13.10
C VAL A 170 -13.17 19.15 -13.52
N PHE A 171 -11.98 19.27 -14.12
CA PHE A 171 -11.13 18.14 -14.45
C PHE A 171 -9.85 18.18 -13.63
N ALA A 172 -9.49 17.06 -13.01
CA ALA A 172 -8.23 16.88 -12.30
C ALA A 172 -7.51 15.65 -12.87
N GLY A 173 -6.35 15.87 -13.50
CA GLY A 173 -5.60 14.83 -14.24
C GLY A 173 -4.55 14.09 -13.41
N ASP A 174 -4.00 14.72 -12.37
CA ASP A 174 -2.80 14.25 -11.68
C ASP A 174 -3.06 13.87 -10.21
N LEU A 175 -4.13 13.12 -9.96
CA LEU A 175 -4.50 12.66 -8.62
C LEU A 175 -3.67 11.44 -8.21
N ALA A 176 -2.71 11.63 -7.30
CA ALA A 176 -1.92 10.55 -6.74
C ALA A 176 -2.58 9.94 -5.48
N LEU A 177 -2.63 8.61 -5.41
CA LEU A 177 -3.00 7.85 -4.22
C LEU A 177 -2.32 6.47 -4.24
N HIS A 178 -2.77 5.54 -3.39
CA HIS A 178 -2.26 4.17 -3.34
C HIS A 178 -3.39 3.18 -2.99
N ASP A 179 -3.17 1.91 -3.29
CA ASP A 179 -4.19 0.85 -3.16
C ASP A 179 -4.38 0.28 -1.75
N GLN A 180 -3.84 0.91 -0.71
CA GLN A 180 -4.00 0.49 0.69
C GLN A 180 -4.78 1.53 1.49
N GLY A 181 -5.83 2.09 0.90
CA GLY A 181 -6.66 3.12 1.53
C GLY A 181 -6.31 4.55 1.19
N GLY A 182 -5.37 4.78 0.27
CA GLY A 182 -4.96 6.12 -0.16
C GLY A 182 -6.13 6.90 -0.74
N ARG A 183 -6.11 8.22 -0.54
CA ARG A 183 -7.20 9.14 -0.87
C ARG A 183 -6.71 10.31 -1.69
N ALA A 184 -7.55 10.81 -2.59
CA ALA A 184 -7.33 12.05 -3.33
C ALA A 184 -8.62 12.88 -3.36
N ARG A 185 -8.51 14.21 -3.17
CA ARG A 185 -9.64 15.14 -3.24
C ARG A 185 -9.76 15.75 -4.63
N VAL A 186 -10.99 15.98 -5.07
CA VAL A 186 -11.32 16.65 -6.33
C VAL A 186 -12.43 17.65 -6.05
N GLY A 187 -12.31 18.87 -6.58
CA GLY A 187 -13.24 19.96 -6.30
C GLY A 187 -12.99 20.64 -4.95
N GLY A 188 -14.00 21.34 -4.44
CA GLY A 188 -13.89 22.16 -3.23
C GLY A 188 -13.11 23.45 -3.45
N GLY A 189 -13.02 24.26 -2.38
CA GLY A 189 -12.39 25.59 -2.45
C GLY A 189 -13.01 26.44 -3.55
N ASP A 190 -12.16 27.04 -4.38
CA ASP A 190 -12.58 27.95 -5.46
C ASP A 190 -12.90 27.21 -6.78
N SER A 191 -12.97 25.88 -6.78
CA SER A 191 -13.19 25.11 -8.03
C SER A 191 -14.61 25.25 -8.59
N GLY A 192 -15.56 25.77 -7.79
CA GLY A 192 -16.98 25.82 -8.12
C GLY A 192 -17.68 24.47 -8.15
N ALA A 193 -17.02 23.39 -7.69
CA ALA A 193 -17.59 22.04 -7.63
C ALA A 193 -17.60 21.53 -6.17
N GLU A 194 -18.59 20.71 -5.82
CA GLU A 194 -18.61 20.04 -4.51
C GLU A 194 -17.38 19.14 -4.38
N ALA A 195 -16.73 19.16 -3.22
CA ALA A 195 -15.58 18.30 -2.96
C ALA A 195 -15.99 16.83 -2.91
N VAL A 196 -15.29 16.00 -3.68
CA VAL A 196 -15.38 14.54 -3.59
C VAL A 196 -14.01 13.94 -3.26
N THR A 197 -14.01 12.81 -2.58
CA THR A 197 -12.80 12.04 -2.29
C THR A 197 -12.84 10.72 -3.05
N LEU A 198 -11.81 10.48 -3.86
CA LEU A 198 -11.51 9.15 -4.38
C LEU A 198 -10.71 8.37 -3.33
N ARG A 199 -10.99 7.08 -3.18
CA ARG A 199 -10.23 6.18 -2.32
C ARG A 199 -10.03 4.84 -3.00
N MET A 200 -8.84 4.26 -2.92
CA MET A 200 -8.57 2.92 -3.46
C MET A 200 -8.17 1.90 -2.41
N ARG A 201 -8.61 0.65 -2.60
CA ARG A 201 -8.27 -0.50 -1.74
C ARG A 201 -8.10 -1.78 -2.56
N ALA A 202 -7.00 -2.48 -2.33
CA ALA A 202 -6.78 -3.88 -2.69
C ALA A 202 -7.31 -4.77 -1.56
N VAL A 203 -8.61 -5.07 -1.61
CA VAL A 203 -9.34 -5.74 -0.53
C VAL A 203 -9.07 -7.23 -0.54
N HIS A 204 -8.52 -7.74 0.56
CA HIS A 204 -8.38 -9.16 0.85
C HIS A 204 -9.30 -9.51 2.02
N TRP A 205 -10.27 -10.37 1.76
CA TRP A 205 -11.22 -10.74 2.80
C TRP A 205 -10.58 -11.66 3.83
N PRO A 206 -10.75 -11.40 5.14
CA PRO A 206 -10.19 -12.25 6.17
C PRO A 206 -10.89 -13.61 6.18
N ALA A 207 -10.16 -14.65 6.59
CA ALA A 207 -10.76 -15.97 6.83
C ALA A 207 -11.86 -15.87 7.91
N PRO A 208 -12.95 -16.66 7.83
CA PRO A 208 -13.22 -17.71 6.84
C PRO A 208 -14.00 -17.25 5.59
N SER A 209 -13.86 -16.00 5.14
CA SER A 209 -14.64 -15.47 4.01
C SER A 209 -14.47 -16.29 2.71
N ARG A 210 -15.58 -16.40 1.95
CA ARG A 210 -15.61 -16.98 0.60
C ARG A 210 -15.50 -15.92 -0.50
N ASN A 211 -15.46 -14.64 -0.14
CA ASN A 211 -15.39 -13.54 -1.10
C ASN A 211 -14.02 -13.53 -1.80
N ARG A 212 -14.01 -13.22 -3.09
CA ARG A 212 -12.77 -13.07 -3.84
C ARG A 212 -12.10 -11.74 -3.50
N PRO A 213 -10.76 -11.68 -3.44
CA PRO A 213 -10.05 -10.40 -3.39
C PRO A 213 -10.47 -9.49 -4.54
N SER A 214 -10.48 -8.18 -4.32
CA SER A 214 -10.91 -7.22 -5.33
C SER A 214 -10.16 -5.91 -5.21
N MET A 215 -9.87 -5.30 -6.36
CA MET A 215 -9.43 -3.91 -6.40
C MET A 215 -10.65 -3.00 -6.44
N VAL A 216 -10.77 -2.06 -5.52
CA VAL A 216 -11.99 -1.25 -5.35
C VAL A 216 -11.65 0.24 -5.39
N LEU A 217 -12.39 0.99 -6.20
CA LEU A 217 -12.37 2.45 -6.27
C LEU A 217 -13.67 2.98 -5.65
N TYR A 218 -13.54 3.73 -4.56
CA TYR A 218 -14.64 4.37 -3.84
C TYR A 218 -14.70 5.85 -4.16
N VAL A 219 -15.92 6.38 -4.14
CA VAL A 219 -16.22 7.81 -4.14
C VAL A 219 -16.89 8.15 -2.82
N HIS A 220 -16.38 9.16 -2.15
CA HIS A 220 -16.97 9.75 -0.96
C HIS A 220 -17.33 11.21 -1.21
N LYS A 221 -18.42 11.66 -0.59
CA LYS A 221 -18.75 13.08 -0.45
C LYS A 221 -18.32 13.53 0.95
N GLN A 222 -19.25 14.05 1.75
CA GLN A 222 -18.98 14.57 3.09
C GLN A 222 -18.65 13.48 4.11
N ASP A 223 -19.23 12.28 3.96
CA ASP A 223 -18.98 11.13 4.85
C ASP A 223 -17.71 10.36 4.39
N PRO A 224 -16.63 10.34 5.19
CA PRO A 224 -15.38 9.67 4.83
C PRO A 224 -15.42 8.14 4.99
N ASP A 225 -16.45 7.60 5.63
CA ASP A 225 -16.59 6.18 5.95
C ASP A 225 -17.64 5.52 5.05
N ARG A 226 -18.75 6.20 4.77
CA ARG A 226 -19.76 5.73 3.82
C ARG A 226 -19.47 6.24 2.42
N ALA A 227 -19.18 5.31 1.50
CA ALA A 227 -19.05 5.66 0.09
C ALA A 227 -20.41 6.04 -0.51
N GLU A 228 -20.40 7.08 -1.35
CA GLU A 228 -21.52 7.45 -2.22
C GLU A 228 -21.74 6.37 -3.28
N SER A 229 -20.64 5.87 -3.85
CA SER A 229 -20.63 4.77 -4.81
C SER A 229 -19.22 4.16 -4.87
N TYR A 230 -19.13 2.96 -5.44
CA TYR A 230 -17.84 2.32 -5.71
C TYR A 230 -17.94 1.43 -6.94
N SER A 231 -16.79 1.14 -7.55
CA SER A 231 -16.63 0.09 -8.55
C SER A 231 -15.52 -0.85 -8.11
N TRP A 232 -15.57 -2.10 -8.56
CA TRP A 232 -14.53 -3.08 -8.29
C TRP A 232 -14.11 -3.82 -9.55
N ALA A 233 -12.88 -4.30 -9.53
CA ALA A 233 -12.28 -5.13 -10.56
C ALA A 233 -11.53 -6.30 -9.91
N ASP A 234 -10.93 -7.15 -10.76
CA ASP A 234 -9.97 -8.15 -10.31
C ASP A 234 -8.85 -7.50 -9.48
N ILE A 235 -8.30 -8.23 -8.50
CA ILE A 235 -7.26 -7.72 -7.59
C ILE A 235 -5.98 -7.32 -8.34
N ASP A 236 -5.74 -7.96 -9.49
CA ASP A 236 -4.60 -7.74 -10.38
C ASP A 236 -4.94 -6.82 -11.57
N ALA A 237 -6.12 -6.17 -11.54
CA ALA A 237 -6.47 -5.21 -12.57
C ALA A 237 -5.43 -4.08 -12.63
N SER A 238 -5.09 -3.67 -13.86
CA SER A 238 -4.17 -2.55 -14.10
C SER A 238 -4.85 -1.19 -13.99
N ARG A 239 -6.17 -1.17 -14.07
CA ARG A 239 -7.01 0.02 -14.07
C ARG A 239 -8.38 -0.28 -13.48
N VAL A 240 -8.90 0.67 -12.71
CA VAL A 240 -10.29 0.67 -12.24
C VAL A 240 -10.91 2.02 -12.55
N GLY A 241 -12.10 2.02 -13.12
CA GLY A 241 -12.83 3.25 -13.46
C GLY A 241 -14.28 3.19 -13.02
N LEU A 242 -14.93 4.34 -13.03
CA LEU A 242 -16.36 4.50 -12.76
C LEU A 242 -16.93 5.66 -13.57
N ASN A 243 -18.21 5.53 -13.92
CA ASN A 243 -19.02 6.59 -14.50
C ASN A 243 -20.38 6.58 -13.79
N LEU A 244 -20.65 7.60 -13.00
CA LEU A 244 -21.88 7.74 -12.23
C LEU A 244 -22.87 8.72 -12.89
N ARG A 245 -22.66 9.06 -14.16
CA ARG A 245 -23.31 10.15 -14.92
C ARG A 245 -23.05 11.55 -14.41
N TRP A 246 -23.03 11.75 -13.10
CA TRP A 246 -22.64 13.01 -12.46
C TRP A 246 -21.14 13.09 -12.19
N MET A 247 -20.38 12.01 -12.30
CA MET A 247 -18.92 12.07 -12.24
C MET A 247 -18.29 10.93 -13.01
N GLN A 248 -17.02 11.12 -13.38
CA GLN A 248 -16.19 10.10 -13.97
C GLN A 248 -14.82 10.09 -13.30
N ALA A 249 -14.27 8.91 -13.11
CA ALA A 249 -12.90 8.74 -12.64
C ALA A 249 -12.30 7.45 -13.20
N SER A 250 -11.00 7.46 -13.38
CA SER A 250 -10.23 6.28 -13.76
C SER A 250 -8.87 6.33 -13.09
N CYS A 251 -8.45 5.20 -12.56
CA CYS A 251 -7.25 5.03 -11.77
C CYS A 251 -6.41 3.93 -12.38
N THR A 252 -5.14 4.22 -12.66
CA THR A 252 -4.15 3.28 -13.17
C THR A 252 -3.20 2.91 -12.03
N ILE A 253 -2.96 1.61 -11.85
CA ILE A 253 -2.12 1.07 -10.78
C ILE A 253 -0.72 0.83 -11.36
N SER A 254 0.29 1.50 -10.78
CA SER A 254 1.66 1.40 -11.26
C SER A 254 2.17 -0.05 -11.14
N GLY A 255 2.87 -0.50 -12.18
CA GLY A 255 3.43 -1.86 -12.25
C GLY A 255 2.45 -2.95 -12.71
N ALA A 256 1.17 -2.63 -12.90
CA ALA A 256 0.18 -3.55 -13.50
C ALA A 256 -0.18 -3.18 -14.95
N GLU A 257 0.35 -2.07 -15.46
CA GLU A 257 0.03 -1.52 -16.78
C GLU A 257 0.30 -2.53 -17.92
N ARG A 258 -0.64 -2.62 -18.85
CA ARG A 258 -0.37 -3.25 -20.16
C ARG A 258 0.17 -2.16 -21.08
N PRO A 259 1.20 -2.43 -21.91
CA PRO A 259 1.62 -1.48 -22.92
C PRO A 259 0.41 -1.12 -23.78
N SER A 260 0.15 0.18 -23.93
CA SER A 260 -0.76 0.66 -24.95
C SER A 260 -0.25 0.14 -26.30
N GLY A 261 -1.15 -0.40 -27.12
CA GLY A 261 -0.80 -0.85 -28.47
C GLY A 261 -0.05 0.24 -29.25
N PRO A 262 0.66 -0.13 -30.33
CA PRO A 262 1.45 0.83 -31.10
C PRO A 262 0.59 2.03 -31.49
N GLY A 263 1.16 3.22 -31.26
CA GLY A 263 0.50 4.52 -31.28
C GLY A 263 -0.30 4.80 -32.55
N ALA A 264 -1.46 5.42 -32.36
CA ALA A 264 -2.02 6.30 -33.36
C ALA A 264 -1.30 7.65 -33.22
N ASP A 265 -0.12 7.73 -33.84
CA ASP A 265 0.43 9.00 -34.32
C ASP A 265 -0.18 9.32 -35.70
#